data_AF-A0A3N5QXZ4-F1
#
_entry.id   AF-A0A3N5QXZ4-F1
#
_cell.length_a   1.000
_cell.length_b   1.000
_cell.length_c   1.000
_cell.angle_alpha   90.00
_cell.angle_beta   90.00
_cell.angle_gamma   90.00
#
_symmetry.space_group_name_H-M   'P 1'
#
loop_
_entity.id
_entity.type
_entity.pdbx_description
1 polymer ?
#
loop_
_entity_poly.entity_id
_entity_poly.type
_entity_poly.pdbx_seq_one_letter_code
_entity_poly.pdbx_strand_id
1 'polypeptide(L)'
;MPKQTEPLQSGPIPYSQGAQLAELSLRLQEEIVKRERAESISRAIFDIAANVNQVANLDELYRCIHRSLSHIIDATNFFIALYDKNKD
;
A
#
# COMPACT_ATOMS: atom_id res chain seq x y z
N MET A 1 -39.97 -6.27 -42.80
CA MET A 1 -39.64 -6.40 -41.37
C MET A 1 -38.15 -6.69 -41.24
N PRO A 2 -37.41 -6.01 -40.35
CA PRO A 2 -35.95 -6.11 -40.26
C PRO A 2 -35.54 -7.31 -39.40
N LYS A 3 -34.66 -8.17 -39.92
CA LYS A 3 -33.82 -9.05 -39.09
C LYS A 3 -32.41 -9.06 -39.68
N GLN A 4 -31.70 -7.95 -39.48
CA GLN A 4 -30.24 -7.94 -39.45
C GLN A 4 -29.83 -7.88 -37.99
N THR A 5 -29.39 -9.01 -37.46
CA THR A 5 -28.37 -9.08 -36.41
C THR A 5 -27.57 -10.32 -36.74
N GLU A 6 -26.56 -10.13 -37.58
CA GLU A 6 -25.50 -11.11 -37.75
C GLU A 6 -24.91 -11.42 -36.36
N PRO A 7 -24.77 -12.70 -35.98
CA PRO A 7 -24.10 -13.05 -34.73
C PRO A 7 -22.65 -12.58 -34.83
N LEU A 8 -22.18 -11.88 -33.79
CA LEU A 8 -20.77 -11.52 -33.66
C LEU A 8 -19.91 -12.78 -33.88
N GLN A 9 -19.26 -12.90 -35.03
CA GLN A 9 -18.09 -13.75 -35.18
C GLN A 9 -16.95 -13.10 -34.38
N SER A 10 -16.94 -13.33 -33.07
CA SER A 10 -15.69 -13.25 -32.32
C SER A 10 -14.92 -14.53 -32.64
N GLY A 11 -14.11 -14.49 -33.71
CA GLY A 11 -13.04 -15.48 -33.88
C GLY A 11 -12.18 -15.54 -32.61
N PRO A 12 -11.48 -16.66 -32.36
CA PRO A 12 -10.65 -16.79 -31.17
C PRO A 12 -9.74 -15.56 -31.06
N ILE A 13 -9.84 -14.84 -29.94
CA ILE A 13 -8.94 -13.72 -29.66
C ILE A 13 -7.53 -14.28 -29.86
N PRO A 14 -6.70 -13.69 -30.75
CA PRO A 14 -5.36 -14.20 -31.00
C PRO A 14 -4.67 -14.37 -29.65
N TYR A 15 -4.24 -15.58 -29.31
CA TYR A 15 -3.65 -15.88 -28.00
C TYR A 15 -2.50 -14.92 -27.64
N SER A 16 -1.83 -14.34 -28.64
CA SER A 16 -0.84 -13.27 -28.50
C SER A 16 -1.40 -11.97 -27.93
N GLN A 17 -2.60 -11.54 -28.34
CA GLN A 17 -3.24 -10.32 -27.86
C GLN A 17 -3.80 -10.50 -26.44
N GLY A 18 -4.31 -11.70 -26.12
CA GLY A 18 -4.69 -12.07 -24.75
C GLY A 18 -3.51 -12.14 -23.78
N ALA A 19 -2.38 -12.72 -24.22
CA ALA A 19 -1.15 -12.78 -23.42
C ALA A 19 -0.55 -11.39 -23.17
N GLN A 20 -0.52 -10.51 -24.17
CA GLN A 20 -0.05 -9.13 -24.03
C GLN A 20 -0.94 -8.32 -23.08
N LEU A 21 -2.27 -8.48 -23.14
CA LEU A 21 -3.18 -7.84 -22.19
C LEU A 21 -2.93 -8.32 -20.75
N ALA A 22 -2.73 -9.62 -20.56
CA ALA A 22 -2.46 -10.18 -19.24
C ALA A 22 -1.13 -9.67 -18.65
N GLU A 23 -0.08 -9.60 -19.46
CA GLU A 23 1.22 -9.04 -19.06
C GLU A 23 1.11 -7.57 -18.67
N LEU A 24 0.41 -6.76 -19.48
CA LEU A 24 0.17 -5.35 -19.17
C LEU A 24 -0.64 -5.19 -17.89
N SER A 25 -1.70 -5.98 -17.70
CA SER A 25 -2.52 -5.97 -16.50
C SER A 25 -1.68 -6.27 -15.25
N LEU A 26 -0.82 -7.29 -15.31
CA LEU A 26 0.06 -7.65 -14.20
C LEU A 26 1.01 -6.52 -13.84
N ARG A 27 1.66 -5.91 -14.84
CA ARG A 27 2.56 -4.77 -14.62
C ARG A 27 1.85 -3.56 -14.01
N LEU A 28 0.61 -3.27 -14.46
CA LEU A 28 -0.19 -2.19 -13.89
C LEU A 28 -0.58 -2.49 -12.44
N GLN A 29 -0.96 -3.74 -12.14
CA GLN A 29 -1.27 -4.18 -10.77
C GLN A 29 -0.04 -4.04 -9.85
N GLU A 30 1.15 -4.42 -10.32
CA GLU A 30 2.39 -4.23 -9.56
C GLU A 30 2.67 -2.75 -9.26
N GLU A 31 2.51 -1.87 -10.25
CA GLU A 31 2.69 -0.43 -10.06
C GLU A 31 1.65 0.18 -9.11
N ILE A 32 0.40 -0.28 -9.17
CA ILE A 32 -0.67 0.11 -8.23
C ILE A 32 -0.27 -0.29 -6.81
N VAL A 33 0.12 -1.55 -6.60
CA VAL A 33 0.52 -2.06 -5.28
C VAL A 33 1.72 -1.28 -4.72
N LYS A 34 2.71 -0.95 -5.55
CA LYS A 34 3.86 -0.12 -5.13
C LYS A 34 3.41 1.28 -4.71
N ARG A 35 2.52 1.91 -5.49
CA ARG A 35 1.99 3.25 -5.17
C ARG A 35 1.17 3.25 -3.89
N GLU A 36 0.26 2.31 -3.73
CA GLU A 36 -0.56 2.17 -2.52
C GLU A 36 0.30 1.98 -1.28
N ARG A 37 1.37 1.18 -1.39
CA ARG A 37 2.34 1.01 -0.30
C ARG A 37 3.10 2.30 0.02
N ALA A 38 3.58 3.02 -0.99
CA ALA A 38 4.28 4.29 -0.79
C ALA A 38 3.36 5.37 -0.16
N GLU A 39 2.10 5.41 -0.59
CA GLU A 39 1.09 6.29 -0.02
C GLU A 39 0.80 5.95 1.45
N SER A 40 0.64 4.66 1.76
CA SER A 40 0.41 4.20 3.13
C SER A 40 1.57 4.57 4.06
N ILE A 41 2.82 4.41 3.60
CA ILE A 41 4.01 4.84 4.33
C ILE A 41 3.98 6.35 4.57
N SER A 42 3.72 7.13 3.52
CA SER A 42 3.70 8.59 3.61
C SER A 42 2.63 9.08 4.59
N ARG A 43 1.45 8.46 4.57
CA ARG A 43 0.36 8.76 5.52
C ARG A 43 0.77 8.48 6.97
N ALA A 44 1.36 7.33 7.26
CA ALA A 44 1.79 7.04 8.63
C ALA A 44 2.89 8.00 9.12
N ILE A 45 3.84 8.38 8.26
CA ILE A 45 4.86 9.38 8.61
C ILE A 45 4.21 10.72 8.92
N PHE A 46 3.24 11.14 8.09
CA PHE A 46 2.49 12.37 8.31
C PHE A 46 1.72 12.33 9.63
N ASP A 47 1.03 11.22 9.92
CA ASP A 47 0.30 11.03 11.17
C ASP A 47 1.24 11.10 12.38
N ILE A 48 2.42 10.48 12.31
CA ILE A 48 3.42 10.59 13.36
C ILE A 48 3.84 12.06 13.55
N ALA A 49 4.23 12.74 12.47
CA ALA A 49 4.69 14.13 12.54
C ALA A 49 3.60 15.10 13.06
N ALA A 50 2.34 14.89 12.69
CA ALA A 50 1.21 15.69 13.14
C ALA A 50 0.96 15.52 14.65
N ASN A 51 1.17 14.31 15.17
CA ASN A 51 0.93 14.00 16.59
C ASN A 51 2.13 14.32 17.49
N VAL A 52 3.36 14.41 16.96
CA VAL A 52 4.56 14.80 17.74
C VAL A 52 4.39 16.11 18.50
N ASN A 53 3.69 17.08 17.92
CA ASN A 53 3.46 18.39 18.58
C ASN A 53 2.31 18.38 19.60
N GLN A 54 1.53 17.29 19.67
CA GLN A 54 0.33 17.17 20.51
C GLN A 54 0.51 16.23 21.70
N VAL A 55 1.50 15.33 21.63
CA VAL A 55 1.77 14.34 22.69
C VAL A 55 2.42 14.99 23.91
N ALA A 56 1.93 14.63 25.10
CA ALA A 56 2.37 15.23 26.36
C ALA A 56 3.68 14.63 26.88
N ASN A 57 4.03 13.42 26.43
CA ASN A 57 5.23 12.70 26.85
C ASN A 57 5.71 11.70 25.78
N LEU A 58 6.92 11.18 25.98
CA LEU A 58 7.56 10.23 25.07
C LEU A 58 6.83 8.88 24.99
N ASP A 59 6.24 8.39 26.07
CA ASP A 59 5.47 7.13 26.05
C ASP A 59 4.27 7.20 25.10
N GLU A 60 3.59 8.35 25.07
CA GLU A 60 2.48 8.61 24.16
C GLU A 60 2.97 8.69 22.70
N LEU A 61 4.14 9.32 22.47
CA LEU A 61 4.78 9.33 21.16
C LEU A 61 5.10 7.92 20.65
N TYR A 62 5.71 7.07 21.48
CA TYR A 62 6.05 5.70 21.08
C TYR A 62 4.80 4.86 20.77
N ARG A 63 3.73 5.03 21.56
CA ARG A 63 2.43 4.39 21.26
C ARG A 63 1.83 4.89 19.96
N CYS A 64 1.94 6.18 19.66
CA CYS A 64 1.51 6.74 18.38
C CYS A 64 2.29 6.11 17.21
N ILE A 65 3.63 6.10 17.29
CA ILE A 65 4.50 5.49 16.27
C ILE A 65 4.16 4.02 16.04
N HIS A 66 4.05 3.23 17.12
CA HIS A 66 3.72 1.81 17.03
C HIS A 66 2.37 1.57 16.35
N ARG A 67 1.35 2.37 16.68
CA ARG A 67 0.02 2.28 16.05
C ARG A 67 0.06 2.66 14.58
N SER A 68 0.72 3.77 14.22
CA SER A 68 0.83 4.22 12.83
C SER A 68 1.57 3.18 11.97
N LEU A 69 2.63 2.57 12.50
CA LEU A 69 3.38 1.53 11.78
C LEU A 69 2.62 0.21 11.67
N SER A 70 1.77 -0.13 12.66
CA SER A 70 0.95 -1.36 12.61
C SER A 70 -0.05 -1.40 11.45
N HIS A 71 -0.36 -0.25 10.84
CA HIS A 71 -1.19 -0.19 9.62
C HIS A 71 -0.42 -0.49 8.34
N ILE A 72 0.92 -0.53 8.38
CA ILE A 72 1.79 -0.73 7.20
C ILE A 72 2.50 -2.09 7.27
N ILE A 73 2.88 -2.51 8.48
CA ILE A 73 3.63 -3.73 8.73
C ILE A 73 3.01 -4.50 9.89
N ASP A 74 3.32 -5.80 9.97
CA ASP A 74 3.09 -6.55 11.20
C ASP A 74 4.00 -6.02 12.30
N ALA A 75 3.39 -5.32 13.26
CA ALA A 75 4.08 -4.71 14.39
C ALA A 75 4.21 -5.65 15.60
N THR A 76 3.79 -6.93 15.50
CA THR A 76 3.84 -7.88 16.62
C THR A 76 5.24 -8.01 17.23
N ASN A 77 6.28 -7.86 16.41
CA ASN A 77 7.68 -7.94 16.83
C ASN A 77 8.42 -6.60 16.67
N PHE A 78 7.72 -5.47 16.71
CA PHE A 78 8.30 -4.14 16.58
C PHE A 78 8.46 -3.46 17.94
N PHE A 79 9.71 -3.16 18.33
CA PHE A 79 10.03 -2.55 19.62
C PHE A 79 10.84 -1.26 19.45
N ILE A 80 10.62 -0.29 20.33
CA ILE A 80 11.37 0.97 20.39
C ILE A 80 12.25 0.93 21.64
N ALA A 81 13.57 1.02 21.46
CA ALA A 81 14.54 1.06 22.54
C ALA A 81 15.13 2.47 22.68
N LEU A 82 15.33 2.90 23.92
CA LEU A 82 15.98 4.16 24.25
C LEU A 82 17.36 3.89 24.80
N TYR A 83 18.34 4.56 24.21
CA TYR A 83 19.71 4.54 24.70
C TYR A 83 19.97 5.78 25.56
N ASP A 84 20.45 5.57 26.78
CA ASP A 84 20.83 6.63 27.71
C ASP A 84 22.29 6.43 28.13
N LYS A 85 23.16 7.30 27.61
CA LYS A 85 24.61 7.27 27.86
C LYS A 85 24.98 7.46 29.33
N ASN A 86 24.11 8.07 30.15
CA ASN A 86 24.41 8.34 31.57
C ASN A 86 24.11 7.16 32.50
N LYS A 87 23.45 6.11 31.97
CA LYS A 87 23.08 4.90 32.71
C LYS A 87 23.98 3.70 32.40
N ASP A 88 25.08 3.95 31.70
CA ASP A 88 26.11 2.99 31.28
C ASP A 88 27.36 3.13 32.16
#